data_AF-A0A1Q5GMM8-F1
#
_entry.id   AF-A0A1Q5GMM8-F1
#
_cell.length_a   1.000
_cell.length_b   1.000
_cell.length_c   1.000
_cell.angle_alpha   90.00
_cell.angle_beta   90.00
_cell.angle_gamma   90.00
#
_symmetry.space_group_name_H-M   'P 1'
#
loop_
_entity.id
_entity.type
_entity.pdbx_description
1 polymer ?
#
loop_
_entity_poly.entity_id
_entity_poly.type
_entity_poly.pdbx_seq_one_letter_code
_entity_poly.pdbx_strand_id
1 'polypeptide(L)' 'MPTSPGPERHTSHEAATEHPEITYIGCARCGTLIAGLDGRYACSGCGWVNEWTEGHRPLPGSRRRRT' A
#
# COMPACT_ATOMS: atom_id res chain seq x y z
N MET A 1 8.68 -3.59 -45.05
CA MET A 1 7.55 -3.84 -44.13
C MET A 1 8.07 -3.57 -42.73
N PRO A 2 7.67 -2.47 -42.06
CA PRO A 2 8.20 -2.15 -40.74
C PRO A 2 7.55 -3.04 -39.68
N THR A 3 8.40 -3.61 -38.83
CA THR A 3 8.12 -4.48 -37.69
C THR A 3 7.33 -3.73 -36.61
N SER A 4 6.23 -4.31 -36.11
CA SER A 4 5.50 -3.78 -34.95
C SER A 4 6.28 -3.97 -33.64
N PRO A 5 6.50 -2.93 -32.82
CA PRO A 5 6.83 -3.12 -31.41
C PRO A 5 5.55 -3.42 -30.60
N GLY A 6 5.66 -4.35 -29.64
CA GLY A 6 4.55 -4.87 -28.84
C GLY A 6 3.91 -3.86 -27.88
N PRO A 7 2.87 -4.25 -27.12
CA PRO A 7 2.16 -3.35 -26.24
C PRO A 7 3.09 -2.96 -25.09
N GLU A 8 3.59 -1.73 -25.15
CA GLU A 8 4.35 -1.12 -24.07
C GLU A 8 3.38 -0.98 -22.90
N ARG A 9 3.52 -1.87 -21.90
CA ARG A 9 2.83 -1.76 -20.61
C ARG A 9 3.40 -0.57 -19.86
N HIS A 10 3.12 0.62 -20.35
CA HIS A 10 3.15 1.81 -19.56
C HIS A 10 1.71 1.98 -19.08
N THR A 11 1.36 1.18 -18.05
CA THR A 11 0.44 1.69 -17.04
C THR A 11 1.08 3.00 -16.62
N SER A 12 0.58 4.07 -17.19
CA SER A 12 0.61 5.38 -16.58
C SER A 12 0.03 5.13 -15.19
N HIS A 13 0.93 4.85 -14.25
CA HIS A 13 0.69 5.03 -12.83
C HIS A 13 0.56 6.54 -12.72
N GLU A 14 -0.61 7.01 -13.17
CA GLU A 14 -1.07 8.36 -13.02
C GLU A 14 -0.80 8.64 -11.55
N ALA A 15 0.09 9.59 -11.30
CA ALA A 15 0.27 10.17 -10.00
C ALA A 15 -0.99 10.98 -9.66
N ALA A 16 -2.15 10.31 -9.76
CA ALA A 16 -3.33 10.68 -9.04
C ALA A 16 -2.90 10.75 -7.59
N THR A 17 -3.40 11.76 -6.93
CA THR A 17 -3.39 11.85 -5.48
C THR A 17 -4.25 10.68 -4.97
N GLU A 18 -3.75 9.44 -5.07
CA GLU A 18 -4.46 8.24 -4.65
C GLU A 18 -4.39 8.25 -3.13
N HIS A 19 -5.50 8.64 -2.52
CA HIS A 19 -5.70 8.52 -1.09
C HIS A 19 -5.47 7.05 -0.68
N PRO A 20 -4.85 6.79 0.48
CA PRO A 20 -4.65 5.43 0.95
C PRO A 20 -6.01 4.73 1.14
N GLU A 21 -6.07 3.45 0.80
CA GLU A 21 -7.28 2.65 0.95
C GLU A 21 -7.42 2.15 2.39
N ILE A 22 -8.63 2.24 2.94
CA ILE A 22 -8.95 1.60 4.24
C ILE A 22 -9.33 0.14 3.99
N THR A 23 -8.55 -0.78 4.54
CA THR A 23 -8.80 -2.23 4.46
C THR A 23 -9.00 -2.83 5.86
N TYR A 24 -9.55 -4.04 5.94
CA TYR A 24 -9.93 -4.67 7.21
C TYR A 24 -9.43 -6.11 7.32
N ILE A 25 -8.94 -6.50 8.50
CA ILE A 25 -8.55 -7.87 8.83
C ILE A 25 -8.88 -8.22 10.28
N GLY A 26 -8.83 -9.50 10.64
CA GLY A 26 -8.72 -9.92 12.03
C GLY A 26 -7.29 -9.75 12.54
N CYS A 27 -7.11 -9.21 13.74
CA CYS A 27 -5.81 -9.11 14.39
C CYS A 27 -5.19 -10.50 14.56
N ALA A 28 -3.96 -10.69 14.08
CA ALA A 28 -3.27 -11.98 14.16
C ALA A 28 -2.99 -12.45 15.60
N ARG A 29 -3.04 -11.54 16.58
CA ARG A 29 -2.80 -11.85 18.00
C ARG A 29 -4.09 -12.09 18.79
N CYS A 30 -5.08 -11.21 18.70
CA CYS A 30 -6.30 -11.28 19.54
C CYS A 30 -7.60 -11.48 18.77
N GLY A 31 -7.55 -11.57 17.43
CA GLY A 31 -8.72 -11.82 16.57
C GLY A 31 -9.66 -10.63 16.36
N THR A 32 -9.46 -9.50 17.05
CA THR A 32 -10.28 -8.29 16.90
C THR A 32 -10.25 -7.79 15.45
N LEU A 33 -11.41 -7.42 14.89
CA LEU A 33 -11.49 -6.76 13.60
C LEU A 33 -10.81 -5.40 13.67
N ILE A 34 -9.82 -5.17 12.81
CA ILE A 34 -9.02 -3.95 12.74
C ILE A 34 -9.04 -3.37 11.34
N ALA A 35 -9.09 -2.05 11.27
CA ALA A 35 -8.88 -1.29 10.05
C ALA A 35 -7.39 -0.94 9.88
N GLY A 36 -6.92 -0.86 8.64
CA GLY A 36 -5.57 -0.45 8.28
C GLY A 36 -5.55 0.36 6.99
N LEU A 37 -4.39 0.92 6.66
CA LEU A 37 -4.17 1.69 5.43
C LEU A 37 -3.27 0.92 4.49
N ASP A 38 -3.73 0.67 3.26
CA ASP A 38 -2.96 -0.04 2.23
C ASP A 38 -2.31 -1.34 2.74
N GLY A 39 -3.03 -2.14 3.54
CA GLY A 39 -2.51 -3.41 4.10
C GLY A 39 -1.59 -3.26 5.31
N ARG A 40 -1.56 -2.09 5.94
CA ARG A 40 -0.75 -1.81 7.14
C ARG A 40 -1.66 -1.68 8.35
N TYR A 41 -1.44 -2.51 9.35
CA TYR A 41 -2.39 -2.75 10.43
C TYR A 41 -1.72 -2.55 11.79
N ALA A 42 -2.44 -1.90 12.70
CA ALA A 42 -2.08 -1.77 14.10
C ALA A 42 -3.31 -2.02 14.97
N CYS A 43 -3.21 -2.98 15.89
CA CYS A 43 -4.30 -3.29 16.82
C CYS A 43 -4.20 -2.39 18.07
N SER A 44 -5.15 -1.48 18.22
CA SER A 44 -5.26 -0.62 19.41
C SER A 44 -5.55 -1.39 20.70
N GLY A 45 -6.09 -2.61 20.60
CA GLY A 45 -6.42 -3.44 21.77
C GLY A 45 -5.22 -4.18 22.37
N CYS A 46 -4.45 -4.90 21.56
CA CYS A 46 -3.36 -5.76 22.05
C CYS A 46 -1.95 -5.33 21.63
N GLY A 47 -1.82 -4.22 20.90
CA GLY A 47 -0.56 -3.64 20.47
C GLY A 47 0.16 -4.38 19.34
N TRP A 48 -0.47 -5.39 18.72
CA TRP A 48 0.10 -6.06 17.55
C TRP A 48 0.16 -5.11 16.34
N VAL A 49 1.27 -5.14 15.62
CA VAL A 49 1.50 -4.41 14.37
C VAL A 49 2.11 -5.40 13.38
N ASN A 50 1.71 -5.32 12.12
CA ASN A 50 2.28 -6.16 11.07
C ASN A 50 3.62 -5.59 10.54
N GLU A 51 4.37 -6.37 9.78
CA GLU A 51 5.64 -5.91 9.22
C GLU A 51 5.38 -4.82 8.18
N TRP A 52 6.13 -3.72 8.23
CA TRP A 52 5.89 -2.59 7.33
C TRP A 52 6.08 -2.96 5.85
N THR A 53 6.81 -4.01 5.51
CA THR A 53 6.97 -4.44 4.12
C THR A 53 5.72 -5.11 3.55
N GLU A 54 4.76 -5.51 4.39
CA GLU A 54 3.56 -6.26 3.97
C GLU A 54 2.45 -5.37 3.39
N GLY A 55 2.62 -4.05 3.39
CA GLY A 55 1.64 -3.14 2.80
C GLY A 55 1.51 -3.34 1.28
N HIS A 56 0.28 -3.20 0.77
CA HIS A 56 -0.06 -3.39 -0.64
C HIS A 56 0.57 -2.34 -1.55
N ARG A 57 0.82 -1.13 -1.03
CA ARG A 57 1.45 -0.03 -1.75
C ARG A 57 2.95 0.07 -1.43
N PRO A 58 3.82 0.26 -2.44
CA PRO A 58 5.23 0.53 -2.20
C PRO A 58 5.38 1.78 -1.34
N LEU A 59 6.38 1.76 -0.47
CA LEU A 59 6.67 2.92 0.36
C LEU A 59 7.07 4.12 -0.51
N PRO A 60 6.70 5.35 -0.10
CA PRO A 60 7.25 6.54 -0.72
C PRO A 60 8.77 6.53 -0.59
N GLY A 61 9.46 6.89 -1.66
CA GLY A 61 10.91 7.10 -1.63
C GLY A 61 11.28 8.17 -0.59
N SER A 62 12.52 8.17 -0.13
CA SER A 62 13.08 9.09 0.87
C SER A 62 13.27 10.52 0.35
N ARG A 63 12.28 11.09 -0.35
CA ARG A 63 12.32 12.50 -0.75
C ARG A 63 11.87 13.35 0.43
N ARG A 64 12.79 14.09 1.02
CA ARG A 64 12.46 15.13 2.00
C ARG A 64 11.55 16.15 1.31
N ARG A 65 10.40 16.44 1.92
CA ARG A 65 9.53 17.54 1.50
C ARG A 65 10.29 18.85 1.78
N ARG A 66 10.70 19.58 0.74
CA ARG A 66 11.16 20.97 0.90
C ARG A 66 9.91 21.82 1.16
N THR A 67 9.84 22.38 2.36
CA THR A 67 8.90 23.44 2.75
C THR A 67 9.33 24.76 2.16
#